data_AF-A0A2N2BQ19-F1
#
_entry.id   AF-A0A2N2BQ19-F1
#
_cell.length_a   1.000
_cell.length_b   1.000
_cell.length_c   1.000
_cell.angle_alpha   90.00
_cell.angle_beta   90.00
_cell.angle_gamma   90.00
#
_symmetry.space_group_name_H-M   'P 1'
#
loop_
_entity.id
_entity.type
_entity.pdbx_description
1 polymer ?
#
loop_
_entity_poly.entity_id
_entity_poly.type
_entity_poly.pdbx_seq_one_letter_code
_entity_poly.pdbx_strand_id
1 'polypeptide(L)'
;MDCEKYKKVFDENNGIVKLSDFTDAGYHNTVIDRLIREGKVIKLRAGFYEWQSEDVISDAVIINKLYPDAIICMDSALYFYDYTERAPGAFVK
;
A
#
# COMPACT_ATOMS: atom_id res chain seq x y z
N MET A 1 15.49 6.03 16.95
CA MET A 1 14.86 4.71 17.15
C MET A 1 15.32 3.82 16.02
N ASP A 2 15.64 2.55 16.28
CA ASP A 2 15.93 1.62 15.19
C ASP A 2 14.61 1.17 14.56
N CYS A 3 14.20 1.90 13.52
CA CYS A 3 13.00 1.62 12.75
C CYS A 3 13.27 0.61 11.62
N GLU A 4 14.52 0.20 11.40
CA GLU A 4 14.89 -0.69 10.28
C GLU A 4 14.17 -2.03 10.39
N LYS A 5 14.04 -2.57 11.60
CA LYS A 5 13.31 -3.82 11.84
C LYS A 5 11.82 -3.74 11.44
N TYR A 6 11.18 -2.59 11.64
CA TYR A 6 9.79 -2.41 11.23
C TYR A 6 9.72 -2.28 9.72
N LYS A 7 10.59 -1.45 9.14
CA LYS A 7 10.68 -1.27 7.69
C LYS A 7 10.88 -2.60 6.97
N LYS A 8 11.70 -3.50 7.51
CA LYS A 8 11.93 -4.84 6.95
C LYS A 8 10.63 -5.63 6.74
N VAL A 9 9.67 -5.54 7.67
CA VAL A 9 8.35 -6.20 7.52
C VAL A 9 7.57 -5.60 6.35
N PHE A 10 7.68 -4.28 6.14
CA PHE A 10 7.06 -3.60 5.00
C PHE A 10 7.74 -3.99 3.69
N ASP A 11 9.08 -4.00 3.65
CA ASP A 11 9.85 -4.36 2.47
C ASP A 11 9.56 -5.81 2.02
N GLU A 12 9.43 -6.75 2.97
CA GLU A 12 9.02 -8.15 2.72
C GLU A 12 7.58 -8.28 2.18
N ASN A 13 6.76 -7.24 2.33
CA ASN A 13 5.37 -7.20 1.91
C ASN A 13 5.10 -6.15 0.82
N ASN A 14 6.11 -5.80 0.01
CA ASN A 14 6.00 -4.83 -1.08
C ASN A 14 5.55 -3.44 -0.61
N GLY A 15 6.01 -3.00 0.56
CA GLY A 15 5.72 -1.68 1.13
C GLY A 15 4.36 -1.57 1.82
N ILE A 16 3.48 -2.58 1.73
CA ILE A 16 2.13 -2.57 2.32
C ILE A 16 1.94 -3.77 3.25
N VAL A 17 1.63 -3.49 4.51
CA VAL A 17 1.48 -4.52 5.56
C VAL A 17 0.05 -4.54 6.09
N LYS A 18 -0.48 -5.74 6.30
CA LYS A 18 -1.70 -5.94 7.10
C LYS A 18 -1.35 -5.87 8.58
N LEU A 19 -2.28 -5.38 9.40
CA LEU A 19 -2.08 -5.39 10.86
C LEU A 19 -1.81 -6.81 11.39
N SER A 20 -2.50 -7.82 10.83
CA SER A 20 -2.28 -9.23 11.15
C SER A 20 -0.83 -9.65 10.90
N ASP A 21 -0.31 -9.36 9.71
CA ASP A 21 1.04 -9.76 9.30
C ASP A 21 2.09 -9.06 10.19
N PHE A 22 1.82 -7.81 10.57
CA PHE A 22 2.66 -7.06 11.51
C PHE A 22 2.65 -7.65 12.92
N THR A 23 1.49 -8.09 13.41
CA THR A 23 1.36 -8.75 14.72
C THR A 23 1.94 -10.16 14.71
N ASP A 24 1.82 -10.89 13.60
CA ASP A 24 2.38 -12.22 13.40
C ASP A 24 3.92 -12.18 13.34
N ALA A 25 4.49 -11.06 12.85
CA ALA A 25 5.91 -10.75 12.95
C ALA A 25 6.36 -10.37 14.39
N GLY A 26 5.45 -10.41 15.37
CA GLY A 26 5.75 -10.19 16.78
C GLY A 26 5.68 -8.73 17.24
N TYR A 27 5.14 -7.83 16.42
CA TYR A 27 5.06 -6.41 16.75
C TYR A 27 3.67 -5.98 17.21
N HIS A 28 3.64 -5.18 18.28
CA HIS A 28 2.38 -4.71 18.86
C HIS A 28 1.75 -3.61 17.98
N ASN A 29 0.41 -3.58 17.91
CA ASN A 29 -0.34 -2.61 17.10
C ASN A 29 -0.05 -1.13 17.46
N THR A 30 0.25 -0.85 18.72
CA THR A 30 0.64 0.48 19.22
C THR A 30 1.88 1.04 18.51
N VAL A 31 2.73 0.17 17.95
CA VAL A 31 3.88 0.58 17.15
C VAL A 31 3.42 1.23 15.84
N ILE A 32 2.40 0.69 15.16
CA ILE A 32 1.82 1.28 13.95
C ILE A 32 1.28 2.68 14.25
N ASP A 33 0.52 2.84 15.32
CA ASP A 33 -0.02 4.15 15.72
C ASP A 33 1.09 5.18 15.96
N ARG A 34 2.21 4.74 16.54
CA ARG A 34 3.37 5.61 16.71
C ARG A 34 4.03 5.95 15.37
N LEU A 35 4.25 4.96 14.50
CA LEU A 35 4.84 5.16 13.17
C LEU A 35 4.00 6.11 12.31
N ILE A 36 2.67 6.09 12.46
CA ILE A 36 1.77 7.04 11.81
C ILE A 36 1.98 8.46 12.36
N ARG A 37 2.04 8.63 13.68
CA ARG A 37 2.29 9.94 14.30
C ARG A 37 3.66 10.52 13.91
N GLU A 38 4.64 9.66 13.69
CA GLU A 38 5.99 10.02 13.23
C GLU A 38 6.06 10.26 11.71
N GLY A 39 4.96 10.07 10.96
CA GLY A 39 4.90 10.27 9.51
C GLY A 39 5.64 9.20 8.70
N LYS A 40 6.06 8.10 9.32
CA LYS A 40 6.79 7.00 8.66
C LYS A 40 5.86 6.03 7.95
N VAL A 41 4.61 5.96 8.39
CA VAL A 41 3.60 5.04 7.87
C VAL A 41 2.32 5.82 7.64
N ILE A 42 1.63 5.53 6.55
CA ILE A 42 0.27 6.03 6.29
C ILE A 42 -0.73 4.89 6.37
N LYS A 43 -1.96 5.22 6.75
CA LYS A 43 -3.08 4.27 6.79
C LYS A 43 -3.83 4.34 5.47
N LEU A 44 -3.75 3.27 4.68
CA LEU A 44 -4.50 3.15 3.42
C LEU A 44 -5.98 2.83 3.68
N ARG A 45 -6.23 1.86 4.55
CA ARG A 45 -7.58 1.51 5.03
C ARG A 45 -7.51 0.82 6.40
N ALA A 46 -8.65 0.46 6.97
CA ALA A 46 -8.68 -0.32 8.21
C ALA A 46 -7.88 -1.62 8.04
N GLY A 47 -6.85 -1.80 8.88
CA GLY A 47 -5.99 -2.98 8.88
C GLY A 47 -4.89 -3.00 7.81
N PHE A 48 -4.72 -1.97 6.98
CA PHE A 48 -3.67 -1.91 5.96
C PHE A 48 -2.89 -0.61 6.05
N TYR A 49 -1.57 -0.73 6.01
CA TYR A 49 -0.63 0.35 6.26
C TYR A 49 0.50 0.32 5.25
N GLU A 50 0.95 1.50 4.82
CA GLU A 50 2.03 1.67 3.85
C GLU A 50 3.18 2.42 4.49
N TRP A 51 4.40 1.97 4.24
CA TRP A 51 5.60 2.71 4.63
C TRP A 51 5.82 3.91 3.69
N GLN A 52 6.04 5.10 4.24
CA GLN A 52 6.44 6.24 3.42
C GLN A 52 7.90 6.07 2.96
N SER A 53 8.06 5.77 1.68
CA SER A 53 9.31 5.80 0.93
C SER A 53 9.27 6.87 -0.17
N GLU A 54 10.44 7.17 -0.74
CA GLU A 54 10.52 7.95 -1.98
C GLU A 54 9.95 7.17 -3.18
N ASP A 55 9.99 5.83 -3.11
CA ASP A 55 9.38 4.95 -4.09
C ASP A 55 7.86 5.01 -3.98
N VAL A 56 7.21 5.33 -5.10
CA VAL A 56 5.75 5.32 -5.23
C VAL A 56 5.28 3.88 -5.43
N ILE A 57 4.43 3.39 -4.53
CA ILE A 57 3.78 2.09 -4.72
C ILE A 57 2.72 2.23 -5.79
N SER A 58 2.77 1.36 -6.81
CA SER A 58 1.76 1.37 -7.89
C SER A 58 0.35 1.07 -7.37
N ASP A 59 -0.65 1.72 -7.94
CA ASP A 59 -2.07 1.48 -7.65
C ASP A 59 -2.45 -0.01 -7.78
N ALA A 60 -1.86 -0.71 -8.74
CA ALA A 60 -2.12 -2.13 -8.96
C ALA A 60 -1.68 -3.01 -7.79
N VAL A 61 -0.53 -2.71 -7.16
CA VAL A 61 -0.05 -3.42 -5.97
C VAL A 61 -0.99 -3.16 -4.79
N ILE A 62 -1.42 -1.91 -4.61
CA ILE A 62 -2.40 -1.54 -3.58
C ILE A 62 -3.70 -2.31 -3.82
N ILE A 63 -4.29 -2.22 -5.02
CA ILE A 63 -5.55 -2.89 -5.36
C ILE A 63 -5.44 -4.40 -5.16
N ASN A 64 -4.36 -5.05 -5.60
CA ASN A 64 -4.18 -6.50 -5.45
C ASN A 64 -4.11 -6.92 -3.97
N LYS A 65 -3.36 -6.19 -3.12
CA LYS A 65 -3.31 -6.47 -1.67
C LYS A 65 -4.65 -6.25 -0.99
N LEU A 66 -5.38 -5.21 -1.41
CA LEU A 66 -6.65 -4.82 -0.82
C LEU A 66 -7.82 -5.73 -1.28
N TYR A 67 -7.78 -6.18 -2.53
CA TYR A 67 -8.83 -6.91 -3.22
C TYR A 67 -8.19 -7.94 -4.18
N PRO A 68 -7.71 -9.09 -3.68
CA PRO A 68 -6.96 -10.05 -4.49
C PRO A 68 -7.76 -10.63 -5.66
N ASP A 69 -9.08 -10.70 -5.53
CA ASP A 69 -9.99 -11.21 -6.56
C ASP A 69 -10.51 -10.10 -7.50
N ALA A 70 -10.02 -8.86 -7.38
CA ALA A 70 -10.44 -7.77 -8.23
C ALA A 70 -9.93 -7.93 -9.66
N ILE A 71 -10.82 -7.67 -10.62
CA ILE A 71 -10.48 -7.64 -12.05
C ILE A 71 -10.47 -6.17 -12.49
N ILE A 72 -9.34 -5.71 -13.03
CA ILE A 72 -9.22 -4.37 -13.64
C ILE A 72 -9.90 -4.40 -15.00
N CYS A 73 -10.77 -3.43 -15.29
CA CYS A 73 -11.56 -3.38 -16.52
C CYS A 73 -11.58 -1.97 -17.15
N MET A 74 -12.12 -1.89 -18.38
CA MET A 74 -12.38 -0.64 -19.11
C MET A 74 -11.13 0.25 -19.22
N ASP A 75 -11.28 1.57 -19.06
CA ASP A 75 -10.20 2.55 -19.17
C ASP A 75 -9.03 2.25 -18.24
N SER A 76 -9.29 1.76 -17.03
CA SER A 76 -8.23 1.36 -16.10
C SER A 76 -7.41 0.18 -16.62
N ALA A 77 -8.04 -0.78 -17.30
CA ALA A 77 -7.31 -1.89 -17.91
C ALA A 77 -6.49 -1.42 -19.12
N LEU A 78 -7.08 -0.57 -19.98
CA LEU A 78 -6.35 0.00 -21.11
C LEU A 78 -5.13 0.79 -20.63
N TYR A 79 -5.29 1.59 -19.57
CA TYR A 79 -4.20 2.37 -18.99
C TYR A 79 -3.13 1.48 -18.36
N PHE A 80 -3.55 0.47 -17.59
CA PHE A 80 -2.62 -0.46 -16.92
C PHE A 80 -1.77 -1.30 -17.88
N TYR A 81 -2.30 -1.65 -19.06
CA TYR A 81 -1.59 -2.39 -20.10
C TYR A 81 -0.95 -1.49 -21.17
N ASP A 82 -0.82 -0.18 -20.90
CA ASP A 82 -0.22 0.80 -21.80
C ASP A 82 -0.88 0.87 -23.20
N TYR A 83 -2.17 0.49 -23.30
CA TYR A 83 -2.97 0.65 -24.52
C TYR A 83 -3.55 2.06 -24.67
N THR A 84 -3.41 2.91 -23.64
CA THR A 84 -3.74 4.33 -23.68
C THR A 84 -2.81 5.10 -22.74
N GLU A 85 -2.34 6.26 -23.17
CA GLU A 85 -1.58 7.20 -22.32
C GLU A 85 -2.49 8.06 -21.44
N ARG A 86 -3.80 8.01 -21.67
CA ARG A 86 -4.77 8.83 -20.95
C ARG A 86 -5.13 8.21 -19.62
N ALA A 87 -4.88 8.95 -18.54
CA ALA A 87 -5.26 8.53 -17.19
C ALA A 87 -6.79 8.31 -17.05
N PRO A 88 -7.22 7.19 -16.43
CA PRO A 88 -8.63 6.91 -16.18
C PRO A 88 -9.24 7.97 -15.24
N GLY A 89 -10.50 8.33 -15.46
CA GLY A 89 -11.19 9.35 -14.66
C GLY A 89 -10.98 10.81 -15.12
N ALA A 90 -10.06 11.08 -16.07
CA ALA A 90 -9.89 12.41 -16.69
C ALA A 90 -11.07 12.84 -17.60
N PHE A 91 -12.23 12.20 -17.49
CA PHE A 91 -13.44 12.48 -18.27
C PHE A 91 -14.53 13.19 -17.45
N VAL A 92 -14.33 13.42 -16.16
CA VAL A 92 -15.29 14.18 -15.35
C VAL A 92 -15.20 15.64 -15.75
N LYS A 93 -16.17 16.08 -16.56
CA LYS A 93 -16.38 17.46 -16.97
C LYS A 93 -17.33 18.15 -16.00
#